data_AF-A0A7W1SRA5-F1
#
_entry.id   AF-A0A7W1SRA5-F1
#
_cell.length_a   1.000
_cell.length_b   1.000
_cell.length_c   1.000
_cell.angle_alpha   90.00
_cell.angle_beta   90.00
_cell.angle_gamma   90.00
#
_symmetry.space_group_name_H-M   'P 1'
#
loop_
_entity.id
_entity.type
_entity.pdbx_description
1 polymer ?
#
loop_
_entity_poly.entity_id
_entity_poly.type
_entity_poly.pdbx_seq_one_letter_code
_entity_poly.pdbx_strand_id
1 'polypeptide(L)'
;MVTPADVRRWDPVRLEEAFRTIGMARDTLLRLDAALSAARPDDADWQGTAAELGRAAHDRIADRLRALGEDTGALRPGLGGAIDAVVAMRADLAMLDGVARQAASSSATTARSPTGCTASWASLRESGSPSRR
;
A
#
# COMPACT_ATOMS: atom_id res chain seq x y z
N MET A 1 -8.95 15.92 4.83
CA MET A 1 -7.52 15.82 5.22
C MET A 1 -7.30 14.40 5.68
N VAL A 2 -6.26 13.71 5.21
CA VAL A 2 -5.95 12.32 5.60
C VAL A 2 -5.03 12.35 6.83
N THR A 3 -5.32 11.53 7.85
CA THR A 3 -4.53 11.43 9.07
C THR A 3 -3.67 10.16 9.09
N PRO A 4 -2.63 10.08 9.94
CA PRO A 4 -1.86 8.83 10.12
C PRO A 4 -2.73 7.64 10.56
N ALA A 5 -3.81 7.87 11.29
CA ALA A 5 -4.76 6.83 11.67
C ALA A 5 -5.52 6.26 10.47
N ASP A 6 -5.80 7.09 9.46
CA ASP A 6 -6.45 6.65 8.22
C ASP A 6 -5.51 5.77 7.39
N VAL A 7 -4.24 6.16 7.26
CA VAL A 7 -3.22 5.38 6.54
C VAL A 7 -3.00 4.00 7.19
N ARG A 8 -3.04 3.92 8.52
CA ARG A 8 -2.97 2.63 9.25
C ARG A 8 -4.16 1.72 8.97
N ARG A 9 -5.33 2.28 8.63
CA ARG A 9 -6.55 1.52 8.29
C ARG A 9 -6.58 1.09 6.83
N TRP A 10 -5.75 1.66 5.96
CA TRP A 10 -5.68 1.24 4.56
C TRP A 10 -5.22 -0.21 4.46
N ASP A 11 -5.92 -0.99 3.64
CA ASP A 11 -5.65 -2.40 3.43
C ASP A 11 -5.00 -2.61 2.05
N PRO A 12 -3.65 -2.64 1.97
CA PRO A 12 -2.96 -2.84 0.70
C PRO A 12 -3.30 -4.20 0.07
N VAL A 13 -3.64 -5.22 0.87
CA VAL A 13 -4.00 -6.55 0.37
C VAL A 13 -5.26 -6.48 -0.49
N ARG A 14 -6.27 -5.70 -0.06
CA ARG A 14 -7.48 -5.48 -0.86
C ARG A 14 -7.22 -4.73 -2.16
N LEU A 15 -6.27 -3.78 -2.15
CA LEU A 15 -5.88 -3.07 -3.37
C LEU A 15 -5.14 -4.01 -4.33
N GLU A 16 -4.25 -4.86 -3.82
CA GLU A 16 -3.57 -5.91 -4.60
C GLU A 16 -4.57 -6.94 -5.17
N GLU A 17 -5.59 -7.33 -4.40
CA GLU A 17 -6.70 -8.16 -4.87
C GLU A 17 -7.49 -7.51 -6.01
N ALA A 18 -7.83 -6.23 -5.88
CA ALA A 18 -8.48 -5.47 -6.94
C ALA A 18 -7.59 -5.39 -8.19
N PHE A 19 -6.29 -5.14 -8.02
CA PHE A 19 -5.31 -5.10 -9.11
C PHE A 19 -5.20 -6.44 -9.84
N ARG A 20 -5.14 -7.55 -9.10
CA ARG A 20 -5.17 -8.90 -9.69
C ARG A 20 -6.48 -9.15 -10.43
N THR A 21 -7.61 -8.76 -9.86
CA THR A 21 -8.95 -8.93 -10.48
C THR A 21 -9.06 -8.18 -11.79
N ILE A 22 -8.61 -6.93 -11.84
CA ILE A 22 -8.54 -6.12 -13.07
C ILE A 22 -7.63 -6.77 -14.10
N GLY A 23 -6.49 -7.33 -13.67
CA GLY A 23 -5.61 -8.12 -14.53
C GLY A 23 -6.31 -9.31 -15.18
N MET A 24 -6.99 -10.13 -14.39
CA MET A 24 -7.74 -11.30 -14.89
C MET A 24 -8.89 -10.90 -15.84
N ALA A 25 -9.57 -9.78 -15.55
CA ALA A 25 -10.60 -9.24 -16.41
C ALA A 25 -10.02 -8.82 -17.78
N ARG A 26 -8.89 -8.11 -17.78
CA ARG A 26 -8.18 -7.73 -19.01
C ARG A 26 -7.78 -8.96 -19.84
N ASP A 27 -7.18 -9.97 -19.21
CA ASP A 27 -6.74 -11.19 -19.91
C ASP A 27 -7.93 -11.96 -20.50
N THR A 28 -9.09 -11.90 -19.83
CA THR A 28 -10.33 -12.46 -20.34
C THR A 28 -10.84 -11.68 -21.55
N LEU A 29 -10.81 -10.35 -21.51
CA LEU A 29 -11.19 -9.52 -22.66
C LEU A 29 -10.28 -9.79 -23.87
N LEU A 30 -8.97 -9.91 -23.68
CA LEU A 30 -8.04 -10.25 -24.76
C LEU A 30 -8.34 -11.62 -25.39
N ARG A 31 -8.67 -12.62 -24.57
CA ARG A 31 -9.09 -13.94 -25.08
C ARG A 31 -10.42 -13.87 -25.85
N LEU A 32 -11.38 -13.10 -25.36
CA LEU A 32 -12.66 -12.91 -26.03
C LEU A 32 -12.49 -12.17 -27.37
N ASP A 33 -11.57 -11.22 -27.46
CA ASP A 33 -11.26 -10.51 -28.70
C ASP A 33 -10.70 -11.46 -29.76
N ALA A 34 -9.72 -12.28 -29.35
CA ALA A 34 -9.13 -13.29 -30.22
C ALA A 34 -10.18 -14.33 -30.66
N ALA A 35 -11.03 -14.79 -29.75
CA ALA A 35 -12.09 -15.74 -30.07
C ALA A 35 -13.15 -15.13 -31.01
N LEU A 36 -13.54 -13.88 -30.78
CA LEU A 36 -14.48 -13.17 -31.64
C LEU A 36 -13.88 -12.97 -33.04
N SER A 37 -12.61 -12.56 -33.12
CA SER A 37 -11.89 -12.42 -34.39
C SER A 37 -11.81 -13.74 -35.16
N ALA A 38 -11.51 -14.84 -34.48
CA ALA A 38 -11.49 -16.18 -35.08
C ALA A 38 -12.88 -16.68 -35.51
N ALA A 39 -13.94 -16.22 -34.86
CA ALA A 39 -15.33 -16.55 -35.19
C ALA A 39 -15.93 -15.67 -36.29
N ARG A 40 -15.14 -14.80 -36.94
CA ARG A 40 -15.63 -13.97 -38.04
C ARG A 40 -16.11 -14.90 -39.18
N PRO A 41 -17.37 -14.77 -39.64
CA PRO A 41 -17.89 -15.58 -40.74
C PRO A 41 -17.09 -15.36 -42.02
N ASP A 42 -16.90 -16.41 -42.81
CA ASP A 42 -16.24 -16.30 -44.11
C ASP A 42 -17.15 -15.59 -45.11
N ASP A 43 -16.59 -14.59 -45.81
CA ASP A 43 -17.31 -13.73 -46.74
C ASP A 43 -17.73 -14.48 -48.02
N ALA A 44 -17.06 -15.60 -48.31
CA ALA A 44 -17.38 -16.45 -49.46
C ALA A 44 -18.69 -17.24 -49.27
N ASP A 45 -18.95 -17.76 -48.05
CA ASP A 45 -20.00 -18.74 -47.80
C ASP A 45 -21.29 -18.15 -47.21
N TRP A 46 -21.22 -16.93 -46.66
CA TRP A 46 -22.38 -16.27 -46.04
C TRP A 46 -22.66 -14.89 -46.64
N GLN A 47 -23.76 -14.79 -47.39
CA GLN A 47 -24.11 -13.60 -48.18
C GLN A 47 -25.56 -13.14 -47.98
N GLY A 48 -25.85 -11.93 -48.48
CA GLY A 48 -27.16 -11.28 -48.38
C GLY A 48 -27.29 -10.37 -47.15
N THR A 49 -28.46 -9.76 -46.99
CA THR A 49 -28.73 -8.75 -45.95
C THR A 49 -28.50 -9.28 -44.52
N ALA A 50 -28.81 -10.55 -44.27
CA ALA A 50 -28.56 -11.17 -42.96
C ALA A 50 -27.05 -11.24 -42.65
N ALA A 51 -26.22 -11.55 -43.65
CA ALA A 51 -24.77 -11.59 -43.49
C ALA A 51 -24.19 -10.18 -43.26
N GLU A 52 -24.68 -9.18 -43.99
CA GLU A 52 -24.29 -7.77 -43.78
C GLU A 52 -24.62 -7.28 -42.37
N LEU A 53 -25.84 -7.54 -41.89
CA LEU A 53 -26.25 -7.18 -40.53
C LEU A 53 -25.44 -7.94 -39.47
N GLY A 54 -25.14 -9.22 -39.71
CA GLY A 54 -24.30 -10.02 -38.85
C GLY A 54 -22.88 -9.48 -38.74
N ARG A 55 -22.27 -9.09 -39.86
CA ARG A 55 -20.94 -8.45 -39.90
C ARG A 55 -20.94 -7.12 -39.15
N ALA A 56 -21.91 -6.25 -39.41
CA ALA A 56 -22.03 -4.98 -38.70
C ALA A 56 -22.20 -5.17 -37.18
N ALA A 57 -22.93 -6.19 -36.76
CA ALA A 57 -23.06 -6.53 -35.33
C ALA A 57 -21.74 -7.07 -34.76
N HIS A 58 -21.04 -7.95 -35.49
CA HIS A 58 -19.73 -8.48 -35.10
C HIS A 58 -18.70 -7.36 -34.91
N ASP A 59 -18.56 -6.47 -35.90
CA ASP A 59 -17.63 -5.35 -35.85
C ASP A 59 -17.95 -4.42 -34.66
N ARG A 60 -19.24 -4.13 -34.41
CA ARG A 60 -19.67 -3.33 -33.25
C ARG A 60 -19.29 -3.97 -31.91
N ILE A 61 -19.44 -5.30 -31.79
CA ILE A 61 -19.05 -6.02 -30.58
C ILE A 61 -17.54 -5.97 -30.42
N ALA A 62 -16.78 -6.18 -31.50
CA ALA A 62 -15.33 -6.13 -31.48
C ALA A 62 -14.82 -4.74 -31.05
N ASP A 63 -15.39 -3.67 -31.58
CA ASP A 63 -15.03 -2.30 -31.20
C ASP A 63 -15.30 -2.03 -29.71
N ARG A 64 -16.48 -2.45 -29.21
CA ARG A 64 -16.82 -2.28 -27.79
C ARG A 64 -15.89 -3.08 -26.88
N LEU A 65 -15.49 -4.27 -27.31
CA LEU A 65 -14.61 -5.14 -26.55
C LEU A 65 -13.18 -4.59 -26.50
N ARG A 66 -12.67 -4.03 -27.60
CA ARG A 66 -11.39 -3.31 -27.64
C ARG A 66 -11.40 -2.09 -26.74
N ALA A 67 -12.44 -1.25 -26.81
CA ALA A 67 -12.59 -0.09 -25.94
C ALA A 67 -12.59 -0.49 -24.45
N LEU A 68 -13.33 -1.55 -24.09
CA LEU A 68 -13.34 -2.05 -22.71
C LEU A 68 -11.97 -2.60 -22.28
N GLY A 69 -11.24 -3.26 -23.19
CA GLY A 69 -9.88 -3.73 -22.96
C GLY A 69 -8.89 -2.60 -22.73
N GLU A 70 -9.00 -1.51 -23.50
CA GLU A 70 -8.20 -0.29 -23.36
C GLU A 70 -8.49 0.42 -22.02
N ASP A 71 -9.76 0.65 -21.69
CA ASP A 71 -10.19 1.26 -20.43
C ASP A 71 -9.68 0.46 -19.22
N THR A 72 -9.85 -0.86 -19.26
CA THR A 72 -9.37 -1.76 -18.21
C THR A 72 -7.84 -1.76 -18.13
N GLY A 73 -7.16 -1.68 -19.27
CA GLY A 73 -5.70 -1.57 -19.36
C GLY A 73 -5.15 -0.28 -18.77
N ALA A 74 -5.85 0.84 -18.99
CA ALA A 74 -5.47 2.16 -18.49
C ALA A 74 -5.57 2.29 -16.96
N LEU A 75 -6.46 1.54 -16.31
CA LEU A 75 -6.59 1.54 -14.84
C LEU A 75 -5.37 0.93 -14.14
N ARG A 76 -4.64 0.03 -14.81
CA ARG A 76 -3.61 -0.79 -14.18
C ARG A 76 -2.38 0.00 -13.72
N PRO A 77 -1.76 0.89 -14.53
CA PRO A 77 -0.64 1.72 -14.05
C PRO A 77 -1.03 2.61 -12.87
N GLY A 78 -2.22 3.21 -12.90
CA GLY A 78 -2.70 4.07 -11.83
C GLY A 78 -2.92 3.32 -10.52
N LEU A 79 -3.55 2.14 -10.58
CA LEU A 79 -3.76 1.31 -9.39
C LEU A 79 -2.44 0.72 -8.86
N GLY A 80 -1.52 0.32 -9.74
CA GLY A 80 -0.17 -0.12 -9.34
C GLY A 80 0.58 0.97 -8.58
N GLY A 81 0.65 2.18 -9.13
CA GLY A 81 1.28 3.31 -8.45
C GLY A 81 0.61 3.68 -7.13
N ALA A 82 -0.72 3.56 -7.04
CA ALA A 82 -1.44 3.78 -5.79
C ALA A 82 -1.09 2.73 -4.72
N ILE A 83 -0.98 1.45 -5.10
CA ILE A 83 -0.56 0.37 -4.19
C ILE A 83 0.85 0.64 -3.67
N ASP A 84 1.79 0.93 -4.57
CA ASP A 84 3.19 1.20 -4.21
C ASP A 84 3.28 2.38 -3.24
N ALA A 85 2.51 3.45 -3.50
CA ALA A 85 2.45 4.61 -2.62
C ALA A 85 1.89 4.27 -1.23
N VAL A 86 0.82 3.47 -1.15
CA VAL A 86 0.24 3.03 0.12
C VAL A 86 1.22 2.17 0.91
N VAL A 87 1.93 1.26 0.25
CA VAL A 87 2.96 0.40 0.87
C VAL A 87 4.10 1.25 1.42
N ALA A 88 4.60 2.21 0.63
CA ALA A 88 5.65 3.13 1.07
C ALA A 88 5.22 3.96 2.28
N MET A 89 4.03 4.56 2.25
CA MET A 89 3.51 5.34 3.39
C MET A 89 3.37 4.52 4.67
N ARG A 90 2.97 3.24 4.56
CA ARG A 90 2.89 2.34 5.72
C ARG A 90 4.27 1.98 6.28
N ALA A 91 5.26 1.79 5.41
CA ALA A 91 6.64 1.55 5.82
C ALA A 91 7.22 2.76 6.56
N ASP A 92 7.01 3.97 6.03
CA ASP A 92 7.47 5.22 6.64
C ASP A 92 6.83 5.44 8.03
N LEU A 93 5.52 5.20 8.16
CA LEU A 93 4.84 5.27 9.46
C LEU A 93 5.37 4.25 10.46
N ALA A 94 5.64 3.01 10.03
CA ALA A 94 6.20 1.98 10.89
C ALA A 94 7.62 2.35 11.39
N MET A 95 8.43 2.96 10.52
CA MET A 95 9.76 3.48 10.86
C MET A 95 9.65 4.60 11.90
N LEU A 96 8.77 5.58 11.68
CA LEU A 96 8.54 6.68 12.62
C LEU A 96 8.05 6.17 13.98
N ASP A 97 7.13 5.20 13.99
CA ASP A 97 6.65 4.56 15.22
C ASP A 97 7.76 3.79 15.96
N GLY A 98 8.76 3.26 15.24
CA GLY A 98 9.96 2.65 15.82
C GLY A 98 10.84 3.68 16.52
N VAL A 99 11.15 4.79 15.84
CA VAL A 99 11.96 5.89 16.40
C VAL A 99 11.29 6.49 17.63
N ALA A 100 9.98 6.74 17.58
CA ALA A 100 9.23 7.29 18.70
C ALA A 100 9.25 6.36 19.93
N ARG A 101 9.09 5.05 19.72
CA ARG A 101 9.19 4.04 20.80
C ARG A 101 10.59 4.01 21.41
N GLN A 102 11.63 4.11 20.59
CA GLN A 102 13.00 4.12 21.05
C GLN A 102 13.31 5.38 21.89
N ALA A 103 12.89 6.56 21.41
CA ALA A 103 13.02 7.81 22.17
C ALA A 103 12.28 7.76 23.53
N ALA A 104 11.07 7.19 23.56
CA ALA A 104 10.31 7.02 24.80
C ALA A 104 11.01 6.07 25.79
N SER A 105 11.61 4.97 25.29
CA SER A 105 12.36 4.03 26.13
C SER A 105 13.66 4.63 26.70
N SER A 106 14.40 5.41 25.91
CA SER A 106 15.61 6.13 26.37
C SER A 106 15.28 7.19 27.41
N SER A 107 14.14 7.86 27.28
CA SER A 107 13.66 8.85 28.25
C SER A 107 13.26 8.20 29.59
N ALA A 108 12.62 7.02 29.53
CA ALA A 108 12.25 6.25 30.72
C ALA A 108 13.46 5.68 31.46
N THR A 109 14.52 5.29 30.76
CA THR A 109 15.78 4.84 31.37
C THR A 109 16.50 5.98 32.11
N THR A 110 16.54 7.18 31.54
CA THR A 110 17.13 8.36 32.21
C THR A 110 16.37 8.76 33.48
N ALA A 111 15.05 8.56 33.51
CA ALA A 111 14.24 8.80 34.72
C ALA A 111 14.39 7.71 35.79
N ARG A 112 14.94 6.53 35.46
CA ARG A 112 15.03 5.34 36.33
C ARG A 112 16.45 5.01 36.80
N SER A 113 17.33 6.01 36.91
CA SER A 113 18.51 5.93 37.77
C SER A 113 18.24 6.56 39.14
N PRO A 114 17.73 5.80 40.14
CA PRO A 114 17.86 6.14 41.54
C PRO A 114 18.89 5.22 42.19
N THR A 115 20.12 5.70 42.39
CA THR A 115 21.13 5.26 43.39
C THR A 115 22.46 5.87 42.96
N GLY A 116 23.25 6.55 43.77
CA GLY A 116 23.24 6.78 45.20
C GLY A 116 24.62 7.32 45.52
N CYS A 117 24.75 8.64 45.59
CA CYS A 117 25.96 9.30 46.10
C CYS A 117 25.53 10.30 47.18
N THR A 118 24.80 9.83 48.19
CA THR A 118 24.82 10.49 49.49
C THR A 118 26.17 10.17 50.12
N ALA A 119 27.17 10.99 49.82
CA ALA A 119 28.42 10.99 50.56
C ALA A 119 28.07 11.28 52.04
N SER A 120 28.21 10.25 52.87
CA SER A 120 28.08 10.35 54.32
C SER A 120 29.21 11.25 54.84
N TRP A 121 28.85 12.49 55.22
CA TRP A 121 29.73 13.44 55.91
C TRP A 121 29.58 13.38 57.44
N ALA A 122 29.13 12.24 57.98
CA ALA A 122 28.92 12.05 59.42
C ALA A 122 30.10 11.32 60.07
N SER A 123 31.27 11.97 60.16
CA SER A 123 32.32 11.66 61.15
C SER A 123 33.42 12.71 61.09
N LEU A 124 33.24 13.85 61.78
CA LEU A 124 34.32 14.74 62.26
C LEU A 124 33.77 15.95 63.03
N ARG A 125 32.98 15.71 64.08
CA ARG A 125 32.82 16.66 65.19
C ARG A 125 32.57 15.87 66.47
N GLU A 126 33.57 15.84 67.34
CA GLU A 126 33.48 15.97 68.81
C GLU A 126 34.65 15.26 69.51
N SER A 127 35.68 16.04 69.78
CA SER A 127 36.59 15.98 70.95
C SER A 127 37.72 16.96 70.61
N GLY A 128 38.14 17.91 71.43
CA GLY A 128 37.82 18.37 72.77
C GLY A 128 38.85 19.48 73.03
N SER A 129 38.38 20.57 73.63
CA SER A 129 39.03 21.87 73.79
C SER A 129 40.38 21.91 74.56
N PRO A 130 41.10 23.06 74.53
CA PRO A 130 42.54 23.16 74.76
C PRO A 130 42.93 23.46 76.22
N SER A 131 44.12 23.01 76.62
CA SER A 131 44.77 23.39 77.88
C SER A 131 45.95 24.33 77.62
N ARG A 132 45.83 25.55 78.15
CA ARG A 132 46.88 26.59 78.24
C ARG A 132 48.04 26.12 79.12
N ARG A 133 49.27 26.45 78.73
CA ARG A 133 50.31 27.07 79.59
C ARG A 133 51.15 28.00 78.74
#